data_AF-A0AAU9LWE0-F1
#
_entry.id   AF-A0AAU9LWE0-F1
#
_cell.length_a   1.000
_cell.length_b   1.000
_cell.length_c   1.000
_cell.angle_alpha   90.00
_cell.angle_beta   90.00
_cell.angle_gamma   90.00
#
_symmetry.space_group_name_H-M   'P 1'
#
loop_
_entity.id
_entity.type
_entity.pdbx_description
1 polymer ?
#
loop_
_entity_poly.entity_id
_entity_poly.type
_entity_poly.pdbx_seq_one_letter_code
_entity_poly.pdbx_strand_id
1 'polypeptide(L)'
;MHTTTTTGQSDFLLHTCKTCGFKFSPGDKEDTRVHKEFHKRYTHGIQFKGWRNERVIDTHSLEHGRGRVILVLNDDPPAHIKKAEEVIKMREMELGDGWIFHKHCKVYLYISSQRVAGCLVAKSINKAYPLVSNPDVTTDGC
;
A
#
# COMPACT_ATOMS: atom_id res chain seq x y z
N MET A 1 -49.12 -20.08 9.60
CA MET A 1 -48.84 -18.99 8.65
C MET A 1 -47.36 -19.04 8.32
N HIS A 2 -47.06 -19.35 7.06
CA HIS A 2 -45.71 -19.57 6.56
C HIS A 2 -44.97 -18.22 6.45
N THR A 3 -43.84 -18.06 7.13
CA THR A 3 -42.86 -17.04 6.77
C THR A 3 -41.75 -17.71 5.96
N THR A 4 -41.99 -17.80 4.65
CA THR A 4 -40.98 -18.15 3.66
C THR A 4 -39.90 -17.07 3.67
N THR A 5 -38.70 -17.41 4.14
CA THR A 5 -37.50 -16.59 3.94
C THR A 5 -37.19 -16.60 2.45
N THR A 6 -37.41 -15.47 1.77
CA THR A 6 -37.01 -15.31 0.37
C THR A 6 -35.49 -15.20 0.28
N THR A 7 -34.87 -16.29 -0.13
CA THR A 7 -33.50 -16.34 -0.65
C THR A 7 -33.41 -15.41 -1.85
N GLY A 8 -32.82 -14.21 -1.70
CA GLY A 8 -32.66 -13.31 -2.83
C GLY A 8 -32.33 -11.84 -2.56
N GLN A 9 -31.95 -11.43 -1.35
CA GLN A 9 -31.36 -10.10 -1.17
C GLN A 9 -29.86 -10.20 -1.43
N SER A 10 -29.44 -9.88 -2.66
CA SER A 10 -28.07 -9.49 -2.90
C SER A 10 -27.80 -8.26 -2.03
N ASP A 11 -26.87 -8.35 -1.08
CA ASP A 11 -26.44 -7.20 -0.29
C ASP A 11 -25.75 -6.19 -1.23
N PHE A 12 -26.54 -5.31 -1.85
CA PHE A 12 -26.07 -4.20 -2.69
C PHE A 12 -25.53 -3.02 -1.87
N LEU A 13 -25.48 -3.15 -0.53
CA LEU A 13 -24.92 -2.13 0.33
C LEU A 13 -23.38 -2.14 0.21
N LEU A 14 -22.81 -0.97 -0.04
CA LEU A 14 -21.37 -0.79 -0.12
C LEU A 14 -20.72 -1.12 1.24
N HIS A 15 -19.93 -2.18 1.27
CA HIS A 15 -19.24 -2.68 2.45
C HIS A 15 -17.75 -2.27 2.42
N THR A 16 -17.20 -1.85 3.55
CA THR A 16 -15.76 -1.52 3.69
C THR A 16 -15.05 -2.64 4.42
N CYS A 17 -14.02 -3.24 3.80
CA CYS A 17 -13.23 -4.28 4.45
C CYS A 17 -12.44 -3.71 5.64
N LYS A 18 -12.63 -4.28 6.84
CA LYS A 18 -11.95 -3.82 8.06
C LYS A 18 -10.44 -4.05 8.06
N THR A 19 -9.95 -4.96 7.22
CA THR A 19 -8.52 -5.29 7.14
C THR A 19 -7.78 -4.48 6.09
N CYS A 20 -8.39 -4.27 4.90
CA CYS A 20 -7.72 -3.63 3.77
C CYS A 20 -8.36 -2.31 3.31
N GLY A 21 -9.43 -1.84 3.96
CA GLY A 21 -10.09 -0.58 3.63
C GLY A 21 -10.88 -0.56 2.31
N PHE A 22 -10.79 -1.61 1.49
CA PHE A 22 -11.44 -1.67 0.19
C PHE A 22 -12.97 -1.66 0.31
N LYS A 23 -13.63 -0.82 -0.49
CA LYS A 23 -15.09 -0.71 -0.57
C LYS A 23 -15.61 -1.58 -1.72
N PHE A 24 -16.56 -2.47 -1.44
CA PHE A 24 -17.14 -3.39 -2.42
C PHE A 24 -18.58 -3.74 -2.07
N SER A 25 -19.36 -4.17 -3.05
CA SER A 25 -20.73 -4.64 -2.85
C SER A 25 -20.75 -6.18 -2.75
N PRO A 26 -21.09 -6.78 -1.59
CA PRO A 26 -21.09 -8.25 -1.45
C PRO A 26 -22.05 -8.98 -2.38
N GLY A 27 -23.14 -8.31 -2.79
CA GLY A 27 -24.11 -8.81 -3.75
C GLY A 27 -23.63 -8.84 -5.21
N ASP A 28 -22.53 -8.14 -5.52
CA ASP A 28 -21.92 -8.12 -6.85
C ASP A 28 -20.69 -9.05 -6.88
N LYS A 29 -20.75 -10.04 -7.79
CA LYS A 29 -19.70 -11.07 -7.93
C LYS A 29 -18.38 -10.48 -8.42
N GLU A 30 -18.43 -9.47 -9.27
CA GLU A 30 -17.24 -8.83 -9.84
C GLU A 30 -16.55 -7.98 -8.78
N ASP A 31 -17.30 -7.17 -8.04
CA ASP A 31 -16.79 -6.41 -6.88
C ASP A 31 -16.15 -7.32 -5.84
N THR A 32 -16.81 -8.43 -5.50
CA THR A 32 -16.29 -9.43 -4.55
C THR A 32 -15.00 -10.08 -5.07
N ARG A 33 -14.90 -10.34 -6.37
CA ARG A 33 -13.71 -10.89 -7.01
C ARG A 33 -12.53 -9.91 -6.92
N VAL A 34 -12.77 -8.64 -7.26
CA VAL A 34 -11.78 -7.56 -7.17
C VAL A 34 -11.31 -7.37 -5.72
N HIS A 35 -12.25 -7.33 -4.77
CA HIS A 35 -11.93 -7.25 -3.33
C HIS A 35 -11.03 -8.42 -2.89
N LYS A 36 -11.35 -9.66 -3.26
CA LYS A 36 -10.52 -10.84 -2.89
C LYS A 36 -9.09 -10.73 -3.42
N GLU A 37 -8.94 -10.30 -4.66
CA GLU A 37 -7.61 -10.14 -5.26
C GLU A 37 -6.81 -9.03 -4.55
N PHE A 38 -7.43 -7.87 -4.32
CA PHE A 38 -6.81 -6.77 -3.60
C PHE A 38 -6.47 -7.14 -2.16
N HIS A 39 -7.41 -7.76 -1.43
CA HIS A 39 -7.24 -8.17 -0.04
C HIS A 39 -6.06 -9.14 0.11
N LYS A 40 -5.89 -10.08 -0.83
CA LYS A 40 -4.73 -10.98 -0.85
C LYS A 40 -3.43 -10.21 -1.02
N ARG A 41 -3.37 -9.27 -1.97
CA ARG A 41 -2.18 -8.44 -2.21
C ARG A 41 -1.85 -7.55 -1.01
N TYR A 42 -2.87 -6.97 -0.38
CA TYR A 42 -2.72 -6.12 0.81
C TYR A 42 -2.18 -6.92 2.01
N THR A 43 -2.85 -8.01 2.37
CA THR A 43 -2.52 -8.80 3.57
C THR A 43 -1.21 -9.57 3.45
N HIS A 44 -0.89 -10.05 2.25
CA HIS A 44 0.32 -10.82 2.03
C HIS A 44 1.47 -9.94 1.53
N GLY A 45 1.24 -8.69 1.13
CA GLY A 45 2.24 -7.84 0.49
C GLY A 45 2.64 -8.33 -0.92
N ILE A 46 3.40 -7.50 -1.64
CA ILE A 46 3.84 -7.79 -3.00
C ILE A 46 5.01 -8.76 -2.97
N GLN A 47 4.88 -9.88 -3.69
CA GLN A 47 5.96 -10.85 -3.79
C GLN A 47 7.17 -10.26 -4.52
N PHE A 48 8.34 -10.54 -3.97
CA PHE A 48 9.63 -10.10 -4.47
C PHE A 48 10.71 -11.17 -4.25
N LYS A 49 10.93 -11.97 -5.29
CA LYS A 49 11.94 -13.05 -5.29
C LYS A 49 13.38 -12.54 -5.39
N GLY A 50 13.55 -11.25 -5.63
CA GLY A 50 14.85 -10.62 -5.86
C GLY A 50 15.23 -10.46 -7.33
N TRP A 51 16.22 -9.62 -7.58
CA TRP A 51 16.87 -9.41 -8.86
C TRP A 51 18.35 -9.77 -8.78
N ARG A 52 18.96 -10.04 -9.93
CA ARG A 52 20.41 -10.30 -9.99
C ARG A 52 21.22 -9.04 -9.67
N ASN A 53 20.77 -7.87 -10.11
CA ASN A 53 21.47 -6.59 -9.99
C ASN A 53 20.64 -5.62 -9.13
N GLU A 54 20.52 -5.92 -7.84
CA GLU A 54 19.84 -5.03 -6.89
C GLU A 54 20.79 -3.94 -6.39
N ARG A 55 20.29 -2.69 -6.34
CA ARG A 55 20.97 -1.60 -5.65
C ARG A 55 20.55 -1.62 -4.18
N VAL A 56 21.22 -2.44 -3.37
CA VAL A 56 21.00 -2.51 -1.91
C VAL A 56 21.74 -1.34 -1.24
N ILE A 57 21.01 -0.54 -0.45
CA ILE A 57 21.59 0.60 0.30
C ILE A 57 21.68 0.33 1.80
N ASP A 58 20.90 -0.61 2.31
CA ASP A 58 21.00 -1.04 3.70
C ASP A 58 20.59 -2.51 3.85
N THR A 59 21.22 -3.19 4.80
CA THR A 59 20.87 -4.56 5.20
C THR A 59 20.69 -4.61 6.70
N HIS A 60 19.50 -4.99 7.14
CA HIS A 60 19.18 -5.09 8.55
C HIS A 60 18.93 -6.56 8.90
N SER A 61 19.71 -7.12 9.81
CA SER A 61 19.37 -8.41 10.42
C SER A 61 18.50 -8.09 11.63
N LEU A 62 17.20 -8.32 11.52
CA LEU A 62 16.28 -8.31 12.66
C LEU A 62 16.16 -9.73 13.20
N GLU A 63 15.72 -9.86 14.45
CA GLU A 63 15.58 -11.17 15.12
C GLU A 63 14.69 -12.16 14.36
N HIS A 64 13.80 -11.65 13.49
CA HIS A 64 12.85 -12.45 12.71
C HIS A 64 13.26 -12.64 11.24
N GLY A 65 14.50 -12.28 10.86
CA GLY A 65 15.04 -12.54 9.52
C GLY A 65 15.91 -11.42 8.95
N ARG A 66 16.56 -11.70 7.81
CA ARG A 66 17.35 -10.71 7.06
C ARG A 66 16.42 -9.86 6.19
N GLY A 67 16.31 -8.59 6.54
CA GLY A 67 15.69 -7.55 5.71
C GLY A 67 16.74 -6.78 4.92
N ARG A 68 16.33 -6.12 3.85
CA ARG A 68 17.18 -5.17 3.12
C ARG A 68 16.38 -4.05 2.48
N VAL A 69 17.01 -2.91 2.28
CA VAL A 69 16.45 -1.78 1.55
C VAL A 69 17.12 -1.72 0.18
N ILE A 70 16.31 -1.65 -0.88
CA ILE A 70 16.77 -1.47 -2.27
C ILE A 70 16.29 -0.11 -2.82
N LEU A 71 17.09 0.53 -3.67
CA LEU A 71 16.77 1.80 -4.31
C LEU A 71 16.50 1.58 -5.80
N VAL A 72 15.33 1.98 -6.24
CA VAL A 72 14.91 2.04 -7.64
C VAL A 72 14.94 3.50 -8.12
N LEU A 73 15.60 3.72 -9.25
CA LEU A 73 15.70 5.00 -9.96
C LEU A 73 14.98 4.91 -11.32
N ASN A 74 14.68 6.07 -11.92
CA ASN A 74 13.96 6.15 -13.20
C ASN A 74 14.73 5.57 -14.40
N ASP A 75 16.04 5.43 -14.29
CA ASP A 75 16.90 4.90 -15.36
C ASP A 75 17.26 3.41 -15.15
N ASP A 76 16.68 2.78 -14.12
CA ASP A 76 16.86 1.34 -13.86
C ASP A 76 16.10 0.49 -14.90
N PRO A 77 16.39 -0.83 -15.01
CA PRO A 77 15.69 -1.70 -15.94
C PRO A 77 14.16 -1.61 -15.82
N PRO A 78 13.39 -1.73 -16.93
CA PRO A 78 11.93 -1.60 -16.91
C PRO A 78 11.21 -2.52 -15.90
N ALA A 79 11.78 -3.70 -15.64
CA ALA A 79 11.25 -4.62 -14.63
C ALA A 79 11.32 -4.06 -13.20
N HIS A 80 12.34 -3.25 -12.90
CA HIS A 80 12.51 -2.62 -11.59
C HIS A 80 11.51 -1.48 -11.42
N ILE A 81 11.39 -0.63 -12.44
CA ILE A 81 10.43 0.47 -12.48
C ILE A 81 9.00 -0.06 -12.33
N LYS A 82 8.62 -1.07 -13.13
CA LYS A 82 7.29 -1.69 -13.06
C LYS A 82 6.96 -2.26 -11.68
N LYS A 83 7.95 -2.83 -10.98
CA LYS A 83 7.76 -3.33 -9.61
C LYS A 83 7.57 -2.18 -8.62
N ALA A 84 8.33 -1.09 -8.75
CA ALA A 84 8.12 0.10 -7.94
C ALA A 84 6.73 0.72 -8.17
N GLU A 85 6.28 0.82 -9.41
CA GLU A 85 4.93 1.27 -9.77
C GLU A 85 3.84 0.36 -9.19
N GLU A 86 4.02 -0.95 -9.22
CA GLU A 86 3.08 -1.92 -8.60
C GLU A 86 2.92 -1.66 -7.10
N VAL A 87 4.04 -1.40 -6.41
CA VAL A 87 4.06 -1.10 -4.96
C VAL A 87 3.42 0.24 -4.65
N ILE A 88 3.71 1.26 -5.45
CA ILE A 88 3.14 2.60 -5.27
C ILE A 88 1.63 2.58 -5.53
N LYS A 89 1.18 1.96 -6.63
CA LYS A 89 -0.25 1.84 -6.97
C LYS A 89 -1.06 1.12 -5.89
N MET A 90 -0.47 0.11 -5.26
CA MET A 90 -1.12 -0.56 -4.11
C MET A 90 -1.43 0.43 -2.98
N ARG A 91 -0.54 1.40 -2.73
CA ARG A 91 -0.74 2.45 -1.70
C ARG A 91 -1.63 3.60 -2.19
N GLU A 92 -1.54 3.98 -3.46
CA GLU A 92 -2.36 5.06 -4.04
C GLU A 92 -3.86 4.76 -4.03
N MET A 93 -4.28 3.48 -4.05
CA MET A 93 -5.70 3.11 -3.90
C MET A 93 -6.34 3.65 -2.60
N GLU A 94 -5.56 3.97 -1.56
CA GLU A 94 -6.06 4.58 -0.33
C GLU A 94 -6.08 6.13 -0.38
N LEU A 95 -5.28 6.76 -1.24
CA LEU A 95 -5.00 8.20 -1.22
C LEU A 95 -5.52 8.97 -2.46
N GLY A 96 -5.95 8.27 -3.51
CA GLY A 96 -6.36 8.85 -4.79
C GLY A 96 -5.25 8.78 -5.85
N ASP A 97 -5.65 8.69 -7.12
CA ASP A 97 -4.76 8.38 -8.24
C ASP A 97 -3.83 9.56 -8.62
N GLY A 98 -2.58 9.26 -8.99
CA GLY A 98 -1.78 10.12 -9.89
C GLY A 98 -0.67 10.98 -9.27
N TRP A 99 -0.25 10.76 -8.02
CA TRP A 99 0.63 11.72 -7.33
C TRP A 99 2.09 11.27 -7.13
N ILE A 100 2.40 9.97 -7.08
CA ILE A 100 3.63 9.58 -6.35
C ILE A 100 4.85 9.34 -7.26
N PHE A 101 4.69 8.88 -8.51
CA PHE A 101 5.84 8.54 -9.37
C PHE A 101 6.14 9.63 -10.43
N HIS A 102 6.96 10.61 -10.05
CA HIS A 102 7.50 11.62 -10.97
C HIS A 102 8.93 11.31 -11.42
N LYS A 103 9.35 11.87 -12.56
CA LYS A 103 10.68 11.69 -13.20
C LYS A 103 11.92 11.99 -12.32
N HIS A 104 11.74 12.48 -11.09
CA HIS A 104 12.82 12.81 -10.16
C HIS A 104 12.67 12.15 -8.78
N CYS A 105 11.74 11.20 -8.63
CA CYS A 105 11.57 10.46 -7.40
C CYS A 105 12.60 9.33 -7.28
N LYS A 106 13.11 9.14 -6.07
CA LYS A 106 13.86 7.95 -5.63
C LYS A 106 12.91 7.05 -4.88
N VAL A 107 12.84 5.77 -5.24
CA VAL A 107 11.97 4.81 -4.56
C VAL A 107 12.80 3.81 -3.78
N TYR A 108 12.59 3.78 -2.47
CA TYR A 108 13.21 2.83 -1.57
C TYR A 108 12.18 1.75 -1.25
N LEU A 109 12.54 0.49 -1.44
CA LEU A 109 11.70 -0.67 -1.13
C LEU A 109 12.36 -1.46 0.00
N TYR A 110 11.62 -1.69 1.08
CA TYR A 110 12.04 -2.59 2.15
C TYR A 110 11.57 -4.00 1.84
N ILE A 111 12.53 -4.93 1.74
CA ILE A 111 12.30 -6.33 1.43
C ILE A 111 12.51 -7.16 2.69
N SER A 112 11.50 -7.95 3.05
CA SER A 112 11.56 -8.93 4.13
C SER A 112 10.83 -10.20 3.70
N SER A 113 11.39 -11.38 4.00
CA SER A 113 10.78 -12.68 3.69
C SER A 113 10.28 -12.81 2.24
N GLN A 114 11.11 -12.35 1.28
CA GLN A 114 10.80 -12.33 -0.17
C GLN A 114 9.54 -11.53 -0.56
N ARG A 115 9.23 -10.50 0.23
CA ARG A 115 8.09 -9.60 0.01
C ARG A 115 8.53 -8.16 0.19
N VAL A 116 7.89 -7.26 -0.57
CA VAL A 116 7.98 -5.83 -0.31
C VAL A 116 7.09 -5.55 0.90
N ALA A 117 7.72 -5.23 2.03
CA ALA A 117 7.04 -4.95 3.29
C ALA A 117 6.84 -3.44 3.54
N GLY A 118 7.52 -2.59 2.77
CA GLY A 118 7.33 -1.14 2.83
C GLY A 118 7.97 -0.41 1.64
N CYS A 119 7.53 0.82 1.41
CA CYS A 119 8.12 1.71 0.42
C CYS A 119 8.22 3.15 0.94
N LEU A 120 9.27 3.86 0.52
CA LEU A 120 9.44 5.29 0.71
C LEU A 120 9.72 5.92 -0.65
N VAL A 121 8.99 6.97 -0.98
CA VAL A 121 9.25 7.75 -2.20
C VAL A 121 9.74 9.13 -1.78
N ALA A 122 10.92 9.50 -2.28
CA ALA A 122 11.58 10.75 -1.94
C ALA A 122 11.86 11.56 -3.19
N LYS A 123 11.58 12.87 -3.13
CA LYS A 123 11.96 13.84 -4.15
C LYS A 123 12.80 14.93 -3.48
N SER A 124 13.86 15.38 -4.15
CA SER A 124 14.62 16.53 -3.67
C SER A 124 13.76 17.78 -3.68
N ILE A 125 13.78 18.53 -2.59
CA ILE A 125 13.10 19.82 -2.44
C ILE A 125 14.12 20.90 -2.13
N ASN A 126 13.82 22.13 -2.56
CA ASN A 126 14.71 23.28 -2.34
C ASN A 126 14.28 24.15 -1.15
N LYS A 127 13.06 23.94 -0.64
CA LYS A 127 12.45 24.71 0.45
C LYS A 127 11.53 23.79 1.25
N ALA A 128 11.47 23.99 2.56
CA ALA A 128 10.52 23.37 3.48
C ALA A 128 10.14 24.40 4.56
N TYR A 129 8.96 24.24 5.15
CA TYR A 129 8.46 25.12 6.19
C TYR A 129 8.19 24.31 7.45
N PRO A 130 8.56 24.82 8.64
CA PRO A 130 8.23 24.14 9.89
C PRO A 130 6.71 24.10 10.05
N LEU A 131 6.20 22.97 10.54
CA LEU A 131 4.81 22.88 10.96
C LEU A 131 4.66 23.64 12.28
N VAL A 132 3.79 24.66 12.30
CA VAL A 132 3.39 25.30 13.55
C VAL A 132 2.25 24.47 14.14
N SER A 133 2.53 23.72 15.19
CA SER A 133 1.50 23.05 15.99
C SER A 133 0.77 24.10 16.82
N ASN A 134 -0.54 24.25 16.63
CA ASN A 134 -1.36 25.04 17.54
C ASN A 134 -1.28 24.41 18.94
N PRO A 135 -1.00 25.17 20.01
CA PRO A 135 -1.19 24.68 21.36
C PRO A 135 -2.69 24.57 21.60
N ASP A 136 -3.25 23.36 21.53
CA ASP A 136 -4.64 23.13 21.88
C ASP A 136 -4.88 23.41 23.36
N VAL A 137 -6.01 24.10 23.58
CA VAL A 137 -6.63 24.50 24.84
C VAL A 137 -6.52 23.43 25.92
N THR A 138 -5.89 23.81 27.04
CA THR A 138 -5.99 23.12 28.31
C THR A 138 -7.46 23.10 28.75
N THR A 139 -8.16 21.98 28.56
CA THR A 139 -9.36 21.70 29.36
C THR A 139 -8.89 21.14 30.69
N ASP A 140 -8.74 22.03 31.67
CA ASP A 140 -8.76 21.66 33.08
C ASP A 140 -10.20 21.28 33.49
N GLY A 141 -10.33 20.21 34.29
CA GLY A 141 -11.56 19.78 34.97
C GLY A 141 -12.12 18.46 34.41
N CYS A 142 -12.30 17.39 35.18
CA CYS A 142 -12.59 17.20 36.60
C CYS A 142 -11.91 15.91 37.10
#